data_AF-A0A661FAD8-F1
#
_entry.id   AF-A0A661FAD8-F1
#
_cell.length_a   1.000
_cell.length_b   1.000
_cell.length_c   1.000
_cell.angle_alpha   90.00
_cell.angle_beta   90.00
_cell.angle_gamma   90.00
#
_symmetry.space_group_name_H-M   'P 1'
#
loop_
_entity.id
_entity.type
_entity.pdbx_description
1 polymer ?
#
loop_
_entity_poly.entity_id
_entity_poly.type
_entity_poly.pdbx_seq_one_letter_code
_entity_poly.pdbx_strand_id
1 'polypeptide(L)'
;MIKKVLFLCFLVAVFLGINFYNSYLQQSTERQSEIQLEIINIGRLICGGHLPLAIVEKKYQSDLKTFQLHTVQNHDWNDVIADMKSGKMAGTFILSPLAMNLIHEGFPGKIVLMADRNGNGFVLSEKLTSIDALKNQLSIIAVPHIYSQHHVLLHTVLIQHNIPQENV
;
A
#
# COMPACT_ATOMS: atom_id res chain seq x y z
N MET A 1 -58.27 5.04 48.88
CA MET A 1 -56.96 4.36 48.86
C MET A 1 -56.70 3.64 47.53
N ILE A 2 -57.65 2.86 47.01
CA ILE A 2 -57.52 2.09 45.75
C ILE A 2 -57.04 2.91 44.53
N LYS A 3 -57.57 4.13 44.31
CA LYS A 3 -57.15 4.99 43.17
C LYS A 3 -55.68 5.41 43.23
N LYS A 4 -55.11 5.61 44.43
CA LYS A 4 -53.69 5.96 44.60
C LYS A 4 -52.77 4.76 44.35
N VAL A 5 -53.20 3.56 44.73
CA VAL A 5 -52.49 2.30 44.44
C VAL A 5 -52.49 2.03 42.93
N LEU A 6 -53.63 2.21 42.26
CA LEU A 6 -53.73 2.04 40.80
C LEU A 6 -52.83 3.01 40.03
N PHE A 7 -52.76 4.27 40.47
CA PHE A 7 -51.89 5.28 39.86
C PHE A 7 -50.40 4.97 40.06
N LEU A 8 -50.01 4.46 41.24
CA LEU A 8 -48.65 4.02 41.50
C LEU A 8 -48.26 2.82 40.62
N CYS A 9 -49.15 1.82 40.48
CA CYS A 9 -48.93 0.69 39.60
C CYS A 9 -48.77 1.11 38.13
N PHE A 10 -49.54 2.11 37.67
CA PHE A 10 -49.40 2.65 36.33
C PHE A 10 -48.05 3.33 36.12
N LEU A 11 -47.58 4.14 37.07
CA LEU A 11 -46.26 4.77 37.00
C LEU A 11 -45.12 3.75 36.97
N VAL A 12 -45.21 2.68 37.76
CA VAL A 12 -44.23 1.58 37.75
C VAL A 12 -44.23 0.85 36.40
N ALA A 13 -45.40 0.58 35.82
CA ALA A 13 -45.50 -0.05 34.51
C ALA A 13 -44.90 0.82 33.39
N VAL A 14 -45.12 2.14 33.44
CA VAL A 14 -44.52 3.09 32.49
C VAL A 14 -43.00 3.12 32.63
N PHE A 15 -42.47 3.18 33.86
CA PHE A 15 -41.03 3.14 34.10
C PHE A 15 -40.39 1.83 33.62
N LEU A 16 -41.03 0.69 33.85
CA LEU A 16 -40.56 -0.60 33.35
C LEU A 16 -40.60 -0.66 31.81
N GLY A 17 -41.64 -0.12 31.19
CA GLY A 17 -41.75 -0.03 29.73
C GLY A 17 -40.66 0.82 29.08
N ILE A 18 -40.32 1.96 29.68
CA ILE A 18 -39.24 2.85 29.20
C ILE A 18 -37.87 2.16 29.32
N ASN A 19 -37.60 1.51 30.46
CA ASN A 19 -36.34 0.78 30.65
C ASN A 19 -36.20 -0.39 29.68
N PHE A 20 -37.29 -1.11 29.41
CA PHE A 20 -37.32 -2.19 28.42
C PHE A 20 -37.10 -1.67 27.00
N TYR A 21 -37.73 -0.54 26.64
CA TYR A 21 -37.54 0.10 25.34
C TYR A 21 -36.13 0.62 25.13
N ASN A 22 -35.51 1.24 26.14
CA ASN A 22 -34.11 1.66 26.07
C ASN A 22 -33.16 0.47 25.93
N SER A 23 -33.40 -0.61 26.68
CA SER A 23 -32.62 -1.84 26.57
C SER A 23 -32.76 -2.47 25.18
N TYR A 24 -33.95 -2.43 24.59
CA TYR A 24 -34.21 -2.89 23.22
C TYR A 24 -33.50 -2.02 22.18
N LEU A 25 -33.54 -0.68 22.32
CA LEU A 25 -32.83 0.23 21.41
C LEU A 25 -31.31 0.05 21.50
N GLN A 26 -30.76 -0.11 22.70
CA GLN A 26 -29.34 -0.36 22.91
C GLN A 26 -28.91 -1.71 22.30
N GLN A 27 -29.71 -2.76 22.50
CA GLN A 27 -29.49 -4.07 21.89
C GLN A 27 -29.70 -4.06 20.36
N SER A 28 -30.55 -3.18 19.83
CA SER A 28 -30.72 -3.00 18.37
C SER A 28 -29.57 -2.22 17.74
N THR A 29 -28.99 -1.27 18.48
CA THR A 29 -27.81 -0.49 18.07
C THR A 29 -26.56 -1.37 18.12
N GLU A 30 -26.43 -2.25 19.11
CA GLU A 30 -25.36 -3.26 19.19
C GLU A 30 -25.55 -4.43 18.21
N ARG A 31 -26.78 -4.71 17.75
CA ARG A 31 -27.06 -5.77 16.75
C ARG A 31 -26.83 -5.35 15.31
N GLN A 32 -26.62 -4.08 15.00
CA GLN A 32 -25.88 -3.73 13.80
C GLN A 32 -24.42 -4.11 14.07
N SER A 33 -24.08 -5.38 13.83
CA SER A 33 -22.70 -5.82 13.80
C SER A 33 -21.94 -4.85 12.92
N GLU A 34 -21.05 -4.06 13.51
CA GLU A 34 -20.09 -3.24 12.78
C GLU A 34 -19.39 -4.23 11.83
N ILE A 35 -19.62 -4.09 10.53
CA ILE A 35 -19.06 -5.01 9.53
C ILE A 35 -17.56 -4.89 9.67
N GLN A 36 -16.93 -5.84 10.36
CA GLN A 36 -15.50 -5.87 10.55
C GLN A 36 -14.88 -6.21 9.20
N LEU A 37 -14.41 -5.17 8.51
CA LEU A 37 -13.76 -5.31 7.23
C LEU A 37 -12.46 -6.10 7.39
N GLU A 38 -12.18 -6.98 6.43
CA GLU A 38 -10.90 -7.69 6.36
C GLU A 38 -9.76 -6.69 6.19
N ILE A 39 -8.66 -6.88 6.92
CA ILE A 39 -7.46 -6.06 6.78
C ILE A 39 -6.60 -6.64 5.65
N ILE A 40 -6.33 -5.82 4.64
CA ILE A 40 -5.48 -6.19 3.52
C ILE A 40 -4.15 -5.44 3.63
N ASN A 41 -3.08 -6.20 3.82
CA ASN A 41 -1.71 -5.70 3.89
C ASN A 41 -1.14 -5.46 2.49
N ILE A 42 -0.80 -4.22 2.17
CA ILE A 42 -0.14 -3.85 0.91
C ILE A 42 1.22 -3.21 1.18
N GLY A 43 2.26 -3.77 0.57
CA GLY A 43 3.64 -3.29 0.71
C GLY A 43 3.90 -1.95 0.02
N ARG A 44 4.73 -1.12 0.67
CA ARG A 44 5.25 0.13 0.10
C ARG A 44 6.68 0.44 0.55
N LEU A 45 7.39 1.22 -0.26
CA LEU A 45 8.61 1.91 0.14
C LEU A 45 8.35 3.41 0.30
N ILE A 46 9.29 4.13 0.92
CA ILE A 46 9.28 5.59 0.97
C ILE A 46 9.84 6.13 -0.35
N CYS A 47 8.98 6.21 -1.37
CA CYS A 47 9.29 6.88 -2.63
C CYS A 47 8.01 7.46 -3.27
N GLY A 48 8.18 8.44 -4.16
CA GLY A 48 7.06 9.21 -4.73
C GLY A 48 5.97 8.35 -5.37
N GLY A 49 6.35 7.31 -6.12
CA GLY A 49 5.40 6.41 -6.78
C GLY A 49 4.51 5.59 -5.83
N HIS A 50 4.85 5.52 -4.54
CA HIS A 50 4.10 4.79 -3.52
C HIS A 50 3.20 5.69 -2.66
N LEU A 51 3.29 7.02 -2.86
CA LEU A 51 2.48 7.99 -2.14
C LEU A 51 0.97 7.70 -2.20
N PRO A 52 0.37 7.21 -3.31
CA PRO A 52 -1.04 6.88 -3.35
C PRO A 52 -1.49 5.92 -2.23
N LEU A 53 -0.67 4.92 -1.88
CA LEU A 53 -1.02 3.96 -0.81
C LEU A 53 -1.13 4.66 0.56
N ALA A 54 -0.16 5.51 0.88
CA ALA A 54 -0.17 6.25 2.15
C ALA A 54 -1.33 7.26 2.21
N ILE A 55 -1.63 7.93 1.10
CA ILE A 55 -2.77 8.86 1.02
C ILE A 55 -4.08 8.11 1.22
N VAL A 56 -4.29 6.98 0.52
CA VAL A 56 -5.51 6.19 0.64
C VAL A 56 -5.68 5.69 2.08
N GLU A 57 -4.66 5.08 2.67
CA GLU A 57 -4.71 4.57 4.04
C GLU A 57 -4.97 5.67 5.08
N LYS A 58 -4.37 6.87 4.95
CA LYS A 58 -4.45 7.90 5.99
C LYS A 58 -5.59 8.90 5.81
N LYS A 59 -6.06 9.11 4.57
CA LYS A 59 -7.05 10.15 4.26
C LYS A 59 -8.35 9.61 3.68
N TYR A 60 -8.30 8.52 2.91
CA TYR A 60 -9.47 7.99 2.20
C TYR A 60 -9.87 6.59 2.66
N GLN A 61 -9.40 6.14 3.83
CA GLN A 61 -9.71 4.82 4.37
C GLN A 61 -11.21 4.58 4.54
N SER A 62 -11.95 5.62 4.93
CA SER A 62 -13.41 5.58 5.05
C SER A 62 -14.12 5.29 3.74
N ASP A 63 -13.47 5.56 2.60
CA ASP A 63 -14.07 5.41 1.27
C ASP A 63 -13.97 3.95 0.79
N LEU A 64 -13.07 3.16 1.39
CA LEU A 64 -12.95 1.72 1.17
C LEU A 64 -14.05 0.99 1.94
N LYS A 65 -14.97 0.33 1.23
CA LYS A 65 -16.14 -0.34 1.82
C LYS A 65 -16.03 -1.86 1.89
N THR A 66 -15.04 -2.44 1.22
CA THR A 66 -14.87 -3.89 1.09
C THR A 66 -13.73 -4.44 1.94
N PHE A 67 -12.76 -3.60 2.30
CA PHE A 67 -11.62 -3.98 3.14
C PHE A 67 -11.03 -2.75 3.85
N GLN A 68 -10.26 -3.00 4.91
CA GLN A 68 -9.39 -2.01 5.53
C GLN A 68 -7.99 -2.10 4.91
N LEU A 69 -7.47 -1.00 4.36
CA LEU A 69 -6.11 -0.99 3.83
C LEU A 69 -5.15 -0.81 5.01
N HIS A 70 -4.12 -1.65 5.07
CA HIS A 70 -2.99 -1.46 5.96
C HIS A 70 -1.70 -1.45 5.13
N THR A 71 -0.96 -0.34 5.18
CA THR A 71 0.29 -0.25 4.40
C THR A 71 1.47 -0.76 5.21
N VAL A 72 2.20 -1.73 4.65
CA VAL A 72 3.42 -2.27 5.25
C VAL A 72 4.61 -1.55 4.64
N GLN A 73 5.38 -0.84 5.46
CA GLN A 73 6.56 -0.13 4.98
C GLN A 73 7.78 -1.07 4.99
N ASN A 74 8.34 -1.34 3.81
CA ASN A 74 9.64 -1.99 3.66
C ASN A 74 10.73 -0.94 3.37
N HIS A 75 11.98 -1.30 3.67
CA HIS A 75 13.14 -0.43 3.47
C HIS A 75 13.97 -0.80 2.23
N ASP A 76 13.92 -2.06 1.80
CA ASP A 76 14.57 -2.52 0.58
C ASP A 76 13.74 -3.56 -0.19
N TRP A 77 14.22 -3.92 -1.38
CA TRP A 77 13.53 -4.84 -2.28
C TRP A 77 13.60 -6.31 -1.84
N ASN A 78 14.61 -6.71 -1.08
CA ASN A 78 14.71 -8.08 -0.56
C ASN A 78 13.64 -8.33 0.49
N ASP A 79 13.42 -7.36 1.39
CA ASP A 79 12.34 -7.41 2.37
C ASP A 79 10.97 -7.50 1.69
N VAL A 80 10.75 -6.71 0.63
CA VAL A 80 9.50 -6.78 -0.15
C VAL A 80 9.28 -8.19 -0.70
N ILE A 81 10.30 -8.81 -1.28
CA ILE A 81 10.21 -10.17 -1.83
C ILE A 81 9.95 -11.19 -0.72
N ALA A 82 10.64 -11.10 0.41
CA ALA A 82 10.47 -12.00 1.54
C ALA A 82 9.05 -11.90 2.13
N ASP A 83 8.54 -10.69 2.30
CA ASP A 83 7.19 -10.43 2.81
C ASP A 83 6.10 -10.90 1.83
N MET A 84 6.32 -10.76 0.51
CA MET A 84 5.42 -11.32 -0.51
C MET A 84 5.44 -12.85 -0.51
N LYS A 85 6.62 -13.48 -0.47
CA LYS A 85 6.78 -14.95 -0.49
C LYS A 85 6.24 -15.61 0.78
N SER A 86 6.32 -14.94 1.93
CA SER A 86 5.77 -15.43 3.20
C SER A 86 4.26 -15.28 3.32
N GLY A 87 3.61 -14.55 2.42
CA GLY A 87 2.18 -14.25 2.49
C GLY A 87 1.80 -13.16 3.49
N LYS A 88 2.79 -12.46 4.08
CA LYS A 88 2.56 -11.33 4.98
C LYS A 88 1.85 -10.16 4.28
N MET A 89 2.07 -10.01 2.97
CA MET A 89 1.44 -9.00 2.13
C MET A 89 0.61 -9.65 1.02
N ALA A 90 -0.59 -9.12 0.79
CA ALA A 90 -1.46 -9.55 -0.30
C ALA A 90 -1.05 -8.93 -1.65
N GLY A 91 -0.27 -7.85 -1.61
CA GLY A 91 0.22 -7.13 -2.79
C GLY A 91 1.27 -6.10 -2.39
N THR A 92 1.93 -5.52 -3.39
CA THR A 92 2.92 -4.46 -3.16
C THR A 92 3.08 -3.60 -4.41
N PHE A 93 3.44 -2.35 -4.24
CA PHE A 93 4.01 -1.57 -5.34
C PHE A 93 5.49 -1.97 -5.49
N ILE A 94 5.89 -2.33 -6.71
CA ILE A 94 7.21 -2.91 -6.96
C ILE A 94 7.68 -2.56 -8.38
N LEU A 95 9.01 -2.55 -8.56
CA LEU A 95 9.65 -2.39 -9.86
C LEU A 95 9.12 -3.44 -10.85
N SER A 96 8.65 -3.01 -12.02
CA SER A 96 8.01 -3.94 -12.98
C SER A 96 8.92 -5.11 -13.38
N PRO A 97 10.22 -4.92 -13.71
CA PRO A 97 11.08 -6.04 -14.06
C PRO A 97 11.31 -6.99 -12.88
N LEU A 98 11.37 -6.48 -11.65
CA LEU A 98 11.50 -7.32 -10.45
C LEU A 98 10.25 -8.18 -10.24
N ALA A 99 9.06 -7.59 -10.40
CA ALA A 99 7.80 -8.33 -10.33
C ALA A 99 7.70 -9.39 -11.43
N MET A 100 8.10 -9.05 -12.66
CA MET A 100 8.14 -9.99 -13.78
C MET A 100 9.11 -11.15 -13.51
N ASN A 101 10.30 -10.87 -12.98
CA ASN A 101 11.26 -11.90 -12.59
C ASN A 101 10.68 -12.81 -11.49
N LEU A 102 10.08 -12.23 -10.45
CA LEU A 102 9.47 -12.99 -9.35
C LEU A 102 8.36 -13.93 -9.84
N ILE A 103 7.49 -13.46 -10.75
CA ILE A 103 6.45 -14.28 -11.39
C ILE A 103 7.07 -15.36 -12.28
N HIS A 104 8.11 -15.02 -13.05
CA HIS A 104 8.84 -15.97 -13.89
C HIS A 104 9.47 -17.11 -13.07
N GLU A 105 9.97 -16.82 -11.87
CA GLU A 105 10.50 -17.78 -10.90
C GLU A 105 9.41 -18.66 -10.24
N GLY A 106 8.15 -18.49 -10.60
CA GLY A 106 7.04 -19.32 -10.13
C GLY A 106 6.23 -18.74 -8.97
N PHE A 107 6.45 -17.47 -8.59
CA PHE A 107 5.56 -16.81 -7.64
C PHE A 107 4.16 -16.66 -8.25
N PRO A 108 3.08 -17.09 -7.58
CA PRO A 108 1.72 -17.10 -8.13
C PRO A 108 1.05 -15.71 -8.09
N GLY A 109 1.78 -14.67 -8.48
CA GLY A 109 1.34 -13.27 -8.48
C GLY A 109 0.81 -12.79 -9.84
N LYS A 110 0.12 -11.65 -9.82
CA LYS A 110 -0.33 -10.94 -11.03
C LYS A 110 -0.02 -9.45 -10.91
N ILE A 111 0.35 -8.84 -12.04
CA ILE A 111 0.45 -7.38 -12.15
C ILE A 111 -0.94 -6.87 -12.52
N VAL A 112 -1.54 -6.06 -11.64
CA VAL A 112 -2.94 -5.62 -11.78
C VAL A 112 -3.10 -4.14 -12.13
N LEU A 113 -2.07 -3.33 -11.86
CA LEU A 113 -2.09 -1.89 -12.13
C LEU A 113 -0.67 -1.36 -12.36
N MET A 114 -0.59 -0.23 -13.03
CA MET A 114 0.63 0.57 -13.17
C MET A 114 0.52 1.77 -12.23
N ALA A 115 1.39 1.81 -11.21
CA ALA A 115 1.32 2.81 -10.14
C ALA A 115 1.80 4.20 -10.57
N ASP A 116 2.71 4.27 -11.54
CA ASP A 116 3.28 5.53 -12.04
C ASP A 116 3.54 5.43 -13.56
N ARG A 117 3.43 6.56 -14.25
CA ARG A 117 3.70 6.76 -15.69
C ARG A 117 4.74 7.82 -15.99
N ASN A 118 5.26 8.54 -15.00
CA ASN A 118 6.11 9.71 -15.22
C ASN A 118 7.54 9.38 -15.66
N GLY A 119 7.89 8.09 -15.74
CA GLY A 119 9.19 7.62 -16.19
C GLY A 119 10.26 7.64 -15.10
N ASN A 120 11.48 7.26 -15.46
CA ASN A 120 12.65 7.31 -14.58
C ASN A 120 13.67 8.26 -15.19
N GLY A 121 14.50 8.88 -14.35
CA GLY A 121 15.56 9.79 -14.80
C GLY A 121 16.88 9.48 -14.09
N PHE A 122 17.98 9.77 -14.78
CA PHE A 122 19.31 9.80 -14.18
C PHE A 122 19.71 11.26 -13.91
N VAL A 123 20.32 11.47 -12.75
CA VAL A 123 20.92 12.75 -12.40
C VAL A 123 22.41 12.62 -12.57
N LEU A 124 22.99 13.51 -13.37
CA LEU A 124 24.42 13.55 -13.61
C LEU A 124 25.14 14.20 -12.42
N SER A 125 26.28 13.62 -12.01
CA SER A 125 27.15 14.27 -11.03
C SER A 125 27.66 15.60 -11.56
N GLU A 126 27.79 16.61 -10.70
CA GLU A 126 28.40 17.91 -11.06
C GLU A 126 29.83 17.80 -11.63
N LYS A 127 30.50 16.67 -11.40
CA LYS A 127 31.83 16.38 -11.94
C LYS A 127 31.83 16.00 -13.41
N LEU A 128 30.67 15.69 -13.99
CA LEU A 128 30.51 15.25 -15.35
C LEU A 128 29.75 16.33 -16.13
N THR A 129 30.26 16.70 -17.31
CA THR A 129 29.68 17.76 -18.15
C THR A 129 28.57 17.23 -19.05
N SER A 130 28.64 15.97 -19.44
CA SER A 130 27.61 15.25 -20.17
C SER A 130 27.75 13.76 -19.93
N ILE A 131 26.78 12.99 -20.41
CA ILE A 131 26.85 11.53 -20.36
C ILE A 131 27.99 10.94 -21.20
N ASP A 132 28.44 11.63 -22.25
CA ASP A 132 29.56 11.18 -23.07
C ASP A 132 30.88 11.15 -22.29
N ALA A 133 30.99 11.85 -21.16
CA ALA A 133 32.15 11.77 -20.27
C ALA A 133 32.39 10.34 -19.76
N LEU A 134 31.34 9.50 -19.66
CA LEU A 134 31.43 8.11 -19.25
C LEU A 134 32.19 7.22 -20.25
N LYS A 135 32.41 7.68 -21.49
CA LYS A 135 33.22 6.95 -22.50
C LYS A 135 34.69 6.83 -22.12
N ASN A 136 35.20 7.77 -21.34
CA ASN A 136 36.63 7.88 -21.04
C ASN A 136 36.91 7.76 -19.54
N GLN A 137 35.90 7.48 -18.72
CA GLN A 137 36.01 7.47 -17.28
C GLN A 137 35.20 6.32 -16.66
N LEU A 138 35.89 5.44 -15.95
CA LEU A 138 35.26 4.43 -15.11
C LEU A 138 34.40 5.10 -14.03
N SER A 139 33.12 4.76 -14.00
CA SER A 139 32.12 5.35 -13.12
C SER A 139 31.29 4.27 -12.46
N ILE A 140 30.76 4.55 -11.28
CA ILE A 140 29.82 3.65 -10.60
C ILE A 140 28.45 4.29 -10.69
N ILE A 141 27.49 3.59 -11.29
CA ILE A 141 26.12 4.07 -11.44
C ILE A 141 25.20 3.30 -10.49
N ALA A 142 24.62 4.02 -9.53
CA ALA A 142 23.65 3.44 -8.61
C ALA A 142 22.29 3.30 -9.29
N VAL A 143 21.72 2.11 -9.23
CA VAL A 143 20.32 1.82 -9.56
C VAL A 143 19.62 1.19 -8.35
N PRO A 144 18.29 1.33 -8.20
CA PRO A 144 17.59 0.77 -7.04
C PRO A 144 17.68 -0.77 -6.94
N HIS A 145 17.80 -1.45 -8.08
CA HIS A 145 17.90 -2.90 -8.18
C HIS A 145 18.38 -3.31 -9.59
N ILE A 146 19.00 -4.48 -9.74
CA ILE A 146 19.40 -5.02 -11.06
C ILE A 146 18.17 -5.34 -11.94
N TYR A 147 17.05 -5.70 -11.33
CA TYR A 147 15.75 -5.85 -12.00
C TYR A 147 14.89 -4.58 -11.82
N SER A 148 15.41 -3.43 -12.20
CA SER A 148 14.67 -2.16 -12.15
C SER A 148 14.45 -1.57 -13.54
N GLN A 149 13.39 -0.77 -13.71
CA GLN A 149 13.26 0.03 -14.94
C GLN A 149 14.46 0.98 -15.13
N HIS A 150 15.11 1.41 -14.05
CA HIS A 150 16.33 2.22 -14.08
C HIS A 150 17.48 1.48 -14.75
N HIS A 151 17.69 0.20 -14.41
CA HIS A 151 18.75 -0.60 -15.04
C HIS A 151 18.51 -0.80 -16.54
N VAL A 152 17.25 -1.02 -16.95
CA VAL A 152 16.87 -1.08 -18.37
C VAL A 152 17.09 0.28 -19.07
N LEU A 153 16.71 1.38 -18.42
CA LEU A 153 16.95 2.73 -18.94
C LEU A 153 18.45 3.00 -19.08
N LEU A 154 19.26 2.62 -18.08
CA LEU A 154 20.70 2.76 -18.12
C LEU A 154 21.28 2.04 -19.34
N HIS A 155 20.93 0.76 -19.51
CA HIS A 155 21.35 -0.02 -20.67
C HIS A 155 21.01 0.66 -22.00
N THR A 156 19.77 1.16 -22.12
CA THR A 156 19.30 1.86 -23.33
C THR A 156 20.14 3.11 -23.61
N VAL A 157 20.41 3.90 -22.57
CA VAL A 157 21.16 5.15 -22.65
C VAL A 157 22.64 4.90 -22.99
N LEU A 158 23.26 3.88 -22.40
CA LEU A 158 24.64 3.50 -22.71
C LEU A 158 24.79 3.12 -24.19
N ILE A 159 23.87 2.31 -24.72
CA ILE A 159 23.84 1.95 -26.14
C ILE A 159 23.65 3.19 -27.02
N GLN A 160 22.66 4.03 -26.70
CA GLN A 160 22.37 5.25 -27.48
C GLN A 160 23.58 6.17 -27.60
N HIS A 161 24.39 6.26 -26.54
CA HIS A 161 25.58 7.10 -26.53
C HIS A 161 26.86 6.36 -26.93
N ASN A 162 26.84 5.05 -27.21
CA ASN A 162 28.04 4.22 -27.44
C ASN A 162 29.03 4.30 -26.26
N ILE A 163 28.52 4.14 -25.04
CA ILE A 163 29.34 4.06 -23.82
C ILE A 163 29.68 2.58 -23.58
N PRO A 164 30.98 2.22 -23.48
CA PRO A 164 31.38 0.84 -23.20
C PRO A 164 30.89 0.38 -21.82
N GLN A 165 30.46 -0.88 -21.72
CA GLN A 165 29.93 -1.42 -20.46
C GLN A 165 31.02 -1.57 -19.39
N GLU A 166 32.26 -1.80 -19.79
CA GLU A 166 33.42 -1.87 -18.91
C GLU A 166 33.73 -0.55 -18.18
N ASN A 167 33.10 0.55 -18.58
CA ASN A 167 33.27 1.86 -17.96
C ASN A 167 32.21 2.19 -16.89
N VAL A 168 31.21 1.35 -16.67
CA VAL A 168 30.04 1.65 -15.82
C VAL A 168 29.58 0.49 -14.94
#